data_AF-A0A0V0H3R1-F1
#
_entry.id   AF-A0A0V0H3R1-F1
#
_cell.length_a   1.000
_cell.length_b   1.000
_cell.length_c   1.000
_cell.angle_alpha   90.00
_cell.angle_beta   90.00
_cell.angle_gamma   90.00
#
_symmetry.space_group_name_H-M   'P 1'
#
loop_
_entity.id
_entity.type
_entity.pdbx_description
1 polymer ?
#
loop_
_entity_poly.entity_id
_entity_poly.type
_entity_poly.pdbx_seq_one_letter_code
_entity_poly.pdbx_strand_id
1 'polypeptide(L)'
;MHLRNKEANVVVKLDMAKAYDRVDWIFLTKVLRKFGFSEMIIDMIWRLISGNWYSIMINGQAHGFFHSSRGLKQGDPLSPTLFVIAAEVLSRNLNNLNEHESFKGFGMPKWSPKINHLAYADDTILFGSAERQSVIKMMNVLKEYERVSGQMINKDKSFFYVHEKTPLVVTIRMRKLTGIRPGNFPLHI
;
A
#
# COMPACT_ATOMS: atom_id res chain seq x y z
N MET A 1 -17.39 -31.75 -6.17
CA MET A 1 -16.82 -31.92 -4.81
C MET A 1 -17.21 -30.70 -3.98
N HIS A 2 -17.97 -30.90 -2.89
CA HIS A 2 -18.60 -29.84 -2.09
C HIS A 2 -17.59 -28.99 -1.30
N LEU A 3 -17.43 -27.71 -1.64
CA LEU A 3 -16.62 -26.71 -0.92
C LEU A 3 -17.34 -26.17 0.34
N ARG A 4 -17.78 -27.04 1.25
CA ARG A 4 -18.66 -26.61 2.38
C ARG A 4 -17.96 -25.99 3.58
N ASN A 5 -16.64 -25.74 3.57
CA ASN A 5 -15.94 -25.19 4.75
C ASN A 5 -14.69 -24.33 4.46
N LYS A 6 -14.47 -23.87 3.22
CA LYS A 6 -13.35 -22.95 2.93
C LYS A 6 -13.87 -21.51 2.97
N GLU A 7 -13.34 -20.69 3.87
CA GLU A 7 -13.60 -19.25 3.89
C GLU A 7 -13.30 -18.66 2.51
N ALA A 8 -14.16 -17.72 2.06
CA ALA A 8 -14.03 -17.14 0.72
C ALA A 8 -12.69 -16.42 0.57
N ASN A 9 -12.11 -16.47 -0.63
CA ASN A 9 -10.95 -15.65 -0.97
C ASN A 9 -11.39 -14.23 -1.33
N VAL A 10 -10.53 -13.25 -1.05
CA VAL A 10 -10.70 -11.86 -1.46
C VAL A 10 -9.43 -11.32 -2.10
N VAL A 11 -9.62 -10.50 -3.13
CA VAL A 11 -8.59 -9.68 -3.76
C VAL A 11 -8.91 -8.22 -3.46
N VAL A 12 -7.94 -7.43 -3.03
CA VAL A 12 -8.13 -6.00 -2.73
C VAL A 12 -7.16 -5.18 -3.57
N LYS A 13 -7.66 -4.42 -4.54
CA LYS A 13 -6.88 -3.39 -5.25
C LYS A 13 -6.86 -2.12 -4.40
N LEU A 14 -5.67 -1.69 -4.02
CA LEU A 14 -5.41 -0.46 -3.29
C LEU A 14 -4.91 0.62 -4.25
N ASP A 15 -5.46 1.82 -4.10
CA ASP A 15 -4.99 3.06 -4.73
C ASP A 15 -4.36 3.93 -3.63
N MET A 16 -3.12 4.39 -3.83
CA MET A 16 -2.44 5.26 -2.88
C MET A 16 -2.65 6.74 -3.26
N ALA A 17 -3.28 7.50 -2.39
CA ALA A 17 -3.57 8.91 -2.63
C ALA A 17 -2.29 9.74 -2.70
N LYS A 18 -1.96 10.28 -3.88
CA LYS A 18 -0.75 11.09 -4.10
C LYS A 18 0.51 10.38 -3.61
N ALA A 19 0.71 9.14 -4.09
CA ALA A 19 1.68 8.19 -3.56
C ALA A 19 3.10 8.77 -3.38
N TYR A 20 3.58 9.54 -4.37
CA TYR A 20 4.87 10.22 -4.31
C TYR A 20 4.86 11.39 -3.32
N ASP A 21 3.87 12.28 -3.38
CA ASP A 21 3.80 13.51 -2.57
C ASP A 21 3.67 13.24 -1.07
N ARG A 22 3.23 12.05 -0.67
CA ARG A 22 2.93 11.73 0.72
C ARG A 22 4.05 11.08 1.51
N VAL A 23 5.10 10.58 0.86
CA VAL A 23 6.19 9.85 1.52
C VAL A 23 6.85 10.72 2.59
N ASP A 24 6.83 10.27 3.84
CA ASP A 24 7.51 10.95 4.94
C ASP A 24 9.03 10.78 4.85
N TRP A 25 9.78 11.88 4.92
CA TRP A 25 11.24 11.86 4.77
C TRP A 25 11.95 11.25 5.97
N ILE A 26 11.42 11.43 7.18
CA ILE A 26 12.00 10.84 8.39
C ILE A 26 11.81 9.32 8.34
N PHE A 27 10.65 8.86 7.89
CA PHE A 27 10.41 7.45 7.59
C PHE A 27 11.41 6.92 6.56
N LEU A 28 11.53 7.56 5.39
CA LEU A 28 12.44 7.11 4.33
C LEU A 28 13.89 7.01 4.81
N THR A 29 14.38 8.03 5.53
CA THR A 29 15.76 7.98 6.08
C THR A 29 15.93 6.85 7.10
N LYS A 30 14.93 6.56 7.94
CA LYS A 30 14.96 5.39 8.85
C LYS A 30 14.98 4.08 8.09
N VAL A 31 14.24 3.95 6.99
CA VAL A 31 14.23 2.77 6.13
C VAL A 31 15.61 2.56 5.50
N LEU A 32 16.19 3.62 4.91
CA LEU A 32 17.53 3.57 4.32
C LEU A 32 18.59 3.12 5.34
N ARG A 33 18.56 3.67 6.57
CA ARG A 33 19.45 3.20 7.65
C ARG A 33 19.26 1.72 7.96
N LYS A 34 18.01 1.26 8.05
CA LYS A 34 17.70 -0.15 8.30
C LYS A 34 18.11 -1.08 7.16
N PHE A 35 18.23 -0.56 5.95
CA PHE A 35 18.67 -1.31 4.78
C PHE A 35 20.20 -1.29 4.61
N GLY A 36 20.93 -0.61 5.50
CA GLY A 36 22.40 -0.61 5.53
C GLY A 36 23.05 0.47 4.67
N PHE A 37 22.30 1.46 4.21
CA PHE A 37 22.89 2.61 3.51
C PHE A 37 23.75 3.44 4.48
N SER A 38 24.89 3.94 3.99
CA SER A 38 25.79 4.78 4.79
C SER A 38 25.17 6.15 5.09
N GLU A 39 25.50 6.74 6.24
CA GLU A 39 24.98 8.08 6.60
C GLU A 39 25.35 9.15 5.56
N MET A 40 26.48 9.00 4.86
CA MET A 40 26.87 9.88 3.76
C MET A 40 25.84 9.86 2.61
N ILE A 41 25.42 8.68 2.17
CA ILE A 41 24.40 8.55 1.11
C ILE A 41 23.05 9.08 1.61
N ILE A 42 22.71 8.81 2.87
CA ILE A 42 21.46 9.24 3.47
C ILE A 42 21.40 10.77 3.59
N ASP A 43 22.50 11.43 3.96
CA ASP A 43 22.60 12.89 3.99
C ASP A 43 22.45 13.50 2.58
N MET A 44 23.07 12.89 1.56
CA MET A 44 22.89 13.33 0.16
C MET A 44 21.43 13.23 -0.27
N ILE A 45 20.77 12.09 0.00
CA ILE A 45 19.34 11.90 -0.31
C ILE A 45 18.50 12.92 0.46
N TRP A 46 18.77 13.12 1.75
CA TRP A 46 18.06 14.09 2.57
C TRP A 46 18.13 15.50 2.00
N ARG A 47 19.32 15.97 1.62
CA ARG A 47 19.51 17.29 1.00
C ARG A 47 18.76 17.41 -0.32
N LEU A 48 18.78 16.36 -1.14
CA LEU A 48 18.10 16.32 -2.43
C LEU A 48 16.57 16.39 -2.30
N ILE A 49 15.98 15.65 -1.35
CA ILE A 49 14.53 15.64 -1.16
C ILE A 49 14.03 16.87 -0.39
N SER A 50 14.79 17.35 0.61
CA SER A 50 14.38 18.48 1.48
C SER A 50 14.64 19.87 0.89
N GLY A 51 15.59 20.00 -0.05
CA GLY A 51 15.95 21.27 -0.66
C GLY A 51 14.95 21.83 -1.68
N ASN A 52 13.77 21.20 -1.85
CA ASN A 52 12.81 21.60 -2.88
C ASN A 52 11.95 22.79 -2.42
N TRP A 53 11.95 23.83 -3.25
CA TRP A 53 11.05 24.98 -3.17
C TRP A 53 9.97 24.88 -4.24
N TYR A 54 8.75 25.24 -3.87
CA TYR A 54 7.59 25.26 -4.74
C TYR A 54 7.02 26.67 -4.82
N SER A 55 6.44 27.00 -5.96
CA SER A 55 5.70 28.25 -6.18
C SER A 55 4.37 27.93 -6.84
N ILE A 56 3.35 28.76 -6.61
CA ILE A 56 2.03 28.59 -7.22
C ILE A 56 1.97 29.45 -8.47
N MET A 57 1.61 28.86 -9.61
CA MET A 57 1.38 29.62 -10.83
C MET A 57 -0.02 30.25 -10.79
N ILE A 58 -0.09 31.57 -10.75
CA ILE A 58 -1.33 32.35 -10.88
C ILE A 58 -1.12 33.29 -12.05
N ASN A 59 -2.00 33.31 -13.06
CA ASN A 59 -1.79 34.28 -14.14
C ASN A 59 -0.69 33.90 -15.15
N GLY A 60 -0.11 32.70 -15.05
CA GLY A 60 1.16 32.39 -15.72
C GLY A 60 2.40 33.00 -15.04
N GLN A 61 2.24 33.61 -13.86
CA GLN A 61 3.34 34.11 -13.04
C GLN A 61 3.49 33.27 -11.77
N ALA A 62 4.72 33.09 -11.33
CA ALA A 62 5.03 32.40 -10.08
C ALA A 62 4.73 33.31 -8.89
N HIS A 63 3.89 32.86 -7.97
CA HIS A 63 3.50 33.57 -6.76
C HIS A 63 3.88 32.79 -5.50
N GLY A 64 4.68 33.44 -4.65
CA GLY A 64 5.12 32.91 -3.36
C GLY A 64 6.12 31.75 -3.49
N PHE A 65 6.80 31.46 -2.38
CA PHE A 65 7.66 30.28 -2.26
C PHE A 65 7.31 29.54 -0.98
N PHE A 66 7.16 28.23 -1.08
CA PHE A 66 6.96 27.36 0.08
C PHE A 66 7.80 26.10 -0.05
N HIS A 67 8.22 25.58 1.09
CA HIS A 67 8.91 24.31 1.17
C HIS A 67 7.93 23.15 1.28
N SER A 68 8.28 22.02 0.65
CA SER A 68 7.65 20.77 1.05
C SER A 68 8.26 20.26 2.35
N SER A 69 7.46 19.55 3.13
CA SER A 69 7.92 18.85 4.34
C SER A 69 7.95 17.32 4.15
N ARG A 70 7.57 16.85 2.96
CA ARG A 70 7.40 15.43 2.61
C ARG A 70 7.37 15.24 1.08
N GLY A 71 7.36 14.00 0.65
CA GLY A 71 7.11 13.60 -0.72
C GLY A 71 8.35 13.54 -1.59
N LEU A 72 8.24 12.78 -2.67
CA LEU A 72 9.30 12.56 -3.65
C LEU A 72 8.96 13.32 -4.93
N LYS A 73 9.95 13.99 -5.52
CA LYS A 73 9.74 14.82 -6.71
C LYS A 73 9.48 13.94 -7.93
N GLN A 74 8.28 14.03 -8.50
CA GLN A 74 7.99 13.39 -9.78
C GLN A 74 8.87 13.97 -10.89
N GLY A 75 9.41 13.10 -11.75
CA GLY A 75 10.38 13.46 -12.78
C GLY A 75 11.83 13.49 -12.31
N ASP A 76 12.11 13.36 -11.01
CA ASP A 76 13.46 13.10 -10.51
C ASP A 76 13.84 11.62 -10.75
N PRO A 77 14.97 11.31 -11.40
CA PRO A 77 15.42 9.95 -11.66
C PRO A 77 15.57 9.07 -10.40
N LEU A 78 15.81 9.65 -9.22
CA LEU A 78 15.96 8.90 -7.97
C LEU A 78 14.62 8.57 -7.30
N SER A 79 13.59 9.37 -7.54
CA SER A 79 12.29 9.23 -6.88
C SER A 79 11.65 7.85 -7.03
N PRO A 80 11.65 7.21 -8.21
CA PRO A 80 11.09 5.85 -8.35
C PRO A 80 11.79 4.83 -7.46
N THR A 81 13.13 4.86 -7.40
CA THR A 81 13.91 3.93 -6.57
C THR A 81 13.66 4.15 -5.08
N LEU A 82 13.63 5.41 -4.65
CA LEU A 82 13.32 5.77 -3.26
C LEU A 82 11.90 5.35 -2.87
N PHE A 83 10.95 5.50 -3.79
CA PHE A 83 9.58 5.05 -3.58
C PHE A 83 9.49 3.53 -3.39
N VAL A 84 10.18 2.75 -4.23
CA VAL A 84 10.22 1.28 -4.10
C VAL A 84 10.83 0.87 -2.76
N ILE A 85 11.93 1.51 -2.33
CA ILE A 85 12.56 1.24 -1.03
C ILE A 85 11.58 1.54 0.13
N ALA A 86 10.83 2.63 0.05
CA ALA A 86 9.81 2.96 1.04
C ALA A 86 8.66 1.93 1.07
N ALA A 87 8.16 1.55 -0.11
CA ALA A 87 7.05 0.61 -0.27
C ALA A 87 7.41 -0.82 0.17
N GLU A 88 8.67 -1.22 0.09
CA GLU A 88 9.17 -2.52 0.55
C GLU A 88 8.84 -2.80 2.03
N VAL A 89 8.69 -1.76 2.86
CA VAL A 89 8.25 -1.92 4.25
C VAL A 89 6.84 -2.51 4.34
N LEU A 90 5.93 -2.12 3.45
CA LEU A 90 4.60 -2.70 3.37
C LEU A 90 4.68 -4.18 2.96
N SER A 91 5.48 -4.50 1.94
CA SER A 91 5.70 -5.87 1.47
C SER A 91 6.20 -6.78 2.60
N ARG A 92 7.18 -6.32 3.38
CA ARG A 92 7.69 -7.06 4.55
C ARG A 92 6.66 -7.24 5.65
N ASN A 93 5.87 -6.21 5.95
CA ASN A 93 4.78 -6.33 6.94
C ASN A 93 3.70 -7.33 6.49
N LEU A 94 3.37 -7.36 5.20
CA LEU A 94 2.43 -8.34 4.64
C LEU A 94 3.00 -9.76 4.65
N ASN A 95 4.30 -9.93 4.40
CA ASN A 95 4.98 -11.21 4.51
C ASN A 95 4.95 -11.72 5.97
N ASN A 96 5.34 -10.89 6.94
CA ASN A 96 5.28 -11.22 8.36
C ASN A 96 3.84 -11.57 8.81
N LEU A 97 2.83 -10.85 8.29
CA LEU A 97 1.43 -11.18 8.57
C LEU A 97 1.05 -12.59 8.09
N ASN A 98 1.62 -13.07 6.99
CA ASN A 98 1.34 -14.41 6.47
C ASN A 98 1.99 -15.54 7.27
N GLU A 99 2.95 -15.22 8.13
CA GLU A 99 3.60 -16.16 9.04
C GLU A 99 2.86 -16.27 10.39
N HIS A 100 1.97 -15.33 10.71
CA HIS A 100 1.18 -15.40 11.94
C HIS A 100 0.19 -16.57 11.92
N GLU A 101 0.28 -17.45 12.91
CA GLU A 101 -0.55 -18.67 13.05
C GLU A 101 -2.07 -18.40 12.97
N SER A 102 -2.51 -17.28 13.52
CA SER A 102 -3.91 -16.90 13.58
C SER A 102 -4.36 -16.08 12.35
N PHE A 103 -3.52 -15.93 11.32
CA PHE A 103 -3.87 -15.29 10.06
C PHE A 103 -4.10 -16.34 8.97
N LYS A 104 -5.28 -16.27 8.32
CA LYS A 104 -5.59 -17.07 7.14
C LYS A 104 -5.33 -16.24 5.90
N GLY A 105 -4.29 -16.61 5.14
CA GLY A 105 -3.96 -15.99 3.85
C GLY A 105 -4.88 -16.41 2.71
N PHE A 106 -4.47 -16.08 1.48
CA PHE A 106 -5.21 -16.45 0.29
C PHE A 106 -5.21 -17.97 0.09
N GLY A 107 -6.40 -18.55 -0.07
CA GLY A 107 -6.58 -19.99 -0.17
C GLY A 107 -6.18 -20.54 -1.53
N MET A 108 -4.97 -21.08 -1.65
CA MET A 108 -4.42 -21.68 -2.88
C MET A 108 -4.26 -23.21 -2.76
N PRO A 109 -4.04 -23.94 -3.88
CA PRO A 109 -3.60 -25.33 -3.84
C PRO A 109 -2.28 -25.49 -3.05
N LYS A 110 -2.06 -26.67 -2.44
CA LYS A 110 -0.87 -26.88 -1.58
C LYS A 110 0.46 -26.80 -2.32
N TRP A 111 0.46 -27.07 -3.63
CA TRP A 111 1.66 -27.10 -4.48
C TRP A 111 1.99 -25.75 -5.14
N SER A 112 1.16 -24.72 -4.97
CA SER A 112 1.43 -23.40 -5.52
C SER A 112 2.14 -22.51 -4.51
N PRO A 113 2.99 -21.56 -4.98
CA PRO A 113 3.58 -20.57 -4.10
C PRO A 113 2.48 -19.78 -3.36
N LYS A 114 2.74 -19.45 -2.10
CA LYS A 114 1.87 -18.55 -1.34
C LYS A 114 1.98 -17.15 -1.91
N ILE A 115 0.84 -16.56 -2.28
CA ILE A 115 0.75 -15.19 -2.78
C ILE A 115 -0.09 -14.40 -1.77
N ASN A 116 0.40 -13.22 -1.42
CA ASN A 116 -0.27 -12.29 -0.50
C ASN A 116 -0.39 -10.87 -1.06
N HIS A 117 0.50 -10.45 -1.96
CA HIS A 117 0.42 -9.18 -2.65
C HIS A 117 1.13 -9.18 -4.01
N LEU A 118 0.75 -8.24 -4.86
CA LEU A 118 1.48 -7.77 -6.03
C LEU A 118 1.54 -6.25 -5.93
N ALA A 119 2.71 -5.67 -6.20
CA ALA A 119 2.90 -4.23 -6.16
C ALA A 119 3.58 -3.76 -7.45
N TYR A 120 3.05 -2.70 -8.04
CA TYR A 120 3.62 -2.04 -9.21
C TYR A 120 3.43 -0.54 -9.08
N ALA A 121 4.54 0.20 -8.93
CA ALA A 121 4.49 1.62 -8.60
C ALA A 121 3.52 1.88 -7.43
N ASP A 122 2.53 2.75 -7.60
CA ASP A 122 1.54 3.13 -6.61
C ASP A 122 0.33 2.18 -6.49
N ASP A 123 0.17 1.23 -7.41
CA ASP A 123 -0.86 0.20 -7.34
C ASP A 123 -0.39 -1.01 -6.51
N THR A 124 -1.23 -1.43 -5.57
CA THR A 124 -0.98 -2.65 -4.78
C THR A 124 -2.23 -3.53 -4.77
N ILE A 125 -2.08 -4.79 -5.16
CA ILE A 125 -3.13 -5.80 -5.09
C ILE A 125 -2.82 -6.75 -3.94
N LEU A 126 -3.72 -6.87 -2.99
CA LEU A 126 -3.62 -7.81 -1.87
C LEU A 126 -4.45 -9.06 -2.14
N PHE A 127 -3.93 -10.21 -1.71
CA PHE A 127 -4.57 -11.50 -1.77
C PHE A 127 -4.74 -12.03 -0.34
N GLY A 128 -5.98 -12.31 0.08
CA GLY A 128 -6.23 -12.85 1.41
C GLY A 128 -7.52 -13.66 1.54
N SER A 129 -7.78 -14.09 2.76
CA SER A 129 -9.08 -14.67 3.15
C SER A 129 -10.06 -13.56 3.50
N ALA A 130 -11.33 -13.72 3.11
CA ALA A 130 -12.44 -12.87 3.53
C ALA A 130 -12.91 -13.18 4.97
N GLU A 131 -12.21 -14.07 5.68
CA GLU A 131 -12.46 -14.36 7.09
C GLU A 131 -12.26 -13.10 7.94
N ARG A 132 -13.17 -12.89 8.91
CA ARG A 132 -13.26 -11.63 9.66
C ARG A 132 -11.95 -11.25 10.35
N GLN A 133 -11.25 -12.19 10.97
CA GLN A 133 -10.04 -11.91 11.73
C GLN A 133 -8.86 -11.60 10.79
N SER A 134 -8.75 -12.32 9.67
CA SER A 134 -7.79 -12.04 8.60
C SER A 134 -7.95 -10.64 8.04
N VAL A 135 -9.18 -10.24 7.72
CA VAL A 135 -9.46 -8.90 7.17
C VAL A 135 -9.09 -7.81 8.17
N ILE A 136 -9.44 -7.97 9.45
CA ILE A 136 -9.08 -7.00 10.50
C ILE A 136 -7.57 -6.85 10.61
N LYS A 137 -6.82 -7.97 10.62
CA LYS A 137 -5.36 -7.92 10.70
C LYS A 137 -4.70 -7.29 9.49
N MET A 138 -5.20 -7.59 8.30
CA MET A 138 -4.74 -6.95 7.07
C MET A 138 -4.96 -5.44 7.13
N MET A 139 -6.14 -4.99 7.55
CA MET A 139 -6.43 -3.56 7.72
C MET A 139 -5.58 -2.90 8.81
N ASN A 140 -5.21 -3.62 9.87
CA ASN A 140 -4.28 -3.11 10.89
C ASN A 140 -2.87 -2.91 10.34
N VAL A 141 -2.37 -3.84 9.51
CA VAL A 141 -1.08 -3.68 8.83
C VAL A 141 -1.09 -2.44 7.93
N LEU A 142 -2.15 -2.27 7.15
CA LEU A 142 -2.31 -1.10 6.28
C LEU A 142 -2.38 0.21 7.08
N LYS A 143 -3.18 0.25 8.15
CA LYS A 143 -3.30 1.42 9.02
C LYS A 143 -1.98 1.80 9.68
N GLU A 144 -1.22 0.81 10.14
CA GLU A 144 0.09 1.05 10.73
C GLU A 144 1.08 1.57 9.67
N TYR A 145 1.06 1.00 8.47
CA TYR A 145 1.86 1.49 7.35
C TYR A 145 1.53 2.94 6.98
N GLU A 146 0.25 3.31 6.86
CA GLU A 146 -0.18 4.71 6.63
C GLU A 146 0.38 5.65 7.71
N ARG A 147 0.28 5.22 8.98
CA ARG A 147 0.72 6.00 10.14
C ARG A 147 2.23 6.28 10.12
N VAL A 148 3.05 5.29 9.77
CA VAL A 148 4.52 5.42 9.84
C VAL A 148 5.14 5.98 8.56
N SER A 149 4.55 5.69 7.39
CA SER A 149 5.11 6.10 6.09
C SER A 149 4.61 7.46 5.61
N GLY A 150 3.49 7.93 6.16
CA GLY A 150 2.78 9.11 5.66
C GLY A 150 1.92 8.85 4.42
N GLN A 151 2.02 7.66 3.81
CA GLN A 151 1.14 7.25 2.72
C GLN A 151 -0.31 7.10 3.20
N MET A 152 -1.24 7.15 2.25
CA MET A 152 -2.67 7.09 2.56
C MET A 152 -3.40 6.33 1.47
N ILE A 153 -4.23 5.37 1.88
CA ILE A 153 -5.08 4.58 0.98
C ILE A 153 -6.29 5.42 0.58
N ASN A 154 -6.52 5.54 -0.72
CA ASN A 154 -7.71 6.14 -1.28
C ASN A 154 -8.83 5.10 -1.34
N LYS A 155 -9.68 5.05 -0.31
CA LYS A 155 -10.78 4.07 -0.23
C LYS A 155 -11.82 4.21 -1.35
N ASP A 156 -11.96 5.41 -1.91
CA ASP A 156 -12.91 5.67 -3.01
C ASP A 156 -12.42 5.12 -4.36
N LYS A 157 -11.10 5.07 -4.54
CA LYS A 157 -10.45 4.49 -5.71
C LYS A 157 -9.97 3.04 -5.52
N SER A 158 -10.01 2.55 -4.28
CA SER A 158 -9.74 1.16 -3.95
C SER A 158 -10.98 0.29 -4.16
N PHE A 159 -10.77 -0.99 -4.44
CA PHE A 159 -11.84 -1.95 -4.67
C PHE A 159 -11.49 -3.32 -4.08
N PHE A 160 -12.49 -4.05 -3.58
CA PHE A 160 -12.33 -5.46 -3.24
C PHE A 160 -13.16 -6.35 -4.16
N TYR A 161 -12.70 -7.59 -4.36
CA TYR A 161 -13.28 -8.56 -5.27
C TYR A 161 -13.38 -9.91 -4.57
N VAL A 162 -14.55 -10.54 -4.67
CA VAL A 162 -14.81 -11.89 -4.17
C VAL A 162 -15.40 -12.71 -5.32
N HIS A 163 -15.35 -14.03 -5.20
CA HIS A 163 -15.95 -14.92 -6.20
C HIS A 163 -17.46 -14.68 -6.30
N GLU A 164 -18.07 -14.76 -7.48
CA GLU A 164 -19.51 -14.46 -7.73
C GLU A 164 -20.46 -15.26 -6.83
N LYS A 165 -20.10 -16.53 -6.54
CA LYS A 165 -20.85 -17.42 -5.65
C LYS A 165 -20.66 -17.13 -4.15
N THR A 166 -19.92 -16.09 -3.78
CA THR A 166 -19.69 -15.71 -2.38
C THR A 166 -20.99 -15.15 -1.79
N PRO A 167 -21.46 -15.63 -0.62
CA PRO A 167 -22.68 -15.11 0.00
C PRO A 167 -22.62 -13.59 0.24
N LEU A 168 -23.72 -12.88 -0.04
CA LEU A 168 -23.82 -11.42 0.09
C LEU A 168 -23.41 -10.91 1.49
N VAL A 169 -23.66 -11.69 2.54
CA VAL A 169 -23.25 -11.36 3.91
C VAL A 169 -21.74 -11.16 4.05
N VAL A 170 -20.93 -11.90 3.28
CA VAL A 170 -19.46 -11.74 3.27
C VAL A 170 -19.09 -10.43 2.58
N THR A 171 -19.71 -10.10 1.45
CA THR A 171 -19.50 -8.83 0.72
C THR A 171 -19.86 -7.62 1.58
N ILE A 172 -21.00 -7.66 2.29
CA ILE A 172 -21.42 -6.60 3.22
C ILE A 172 -20.43 -6.48 4.38
N ARG A 173 -19.99 -7.61 4.96
CA ARG A 173 -18.98 -7.64 6.02
C ARG A 173 -17.66 -7.03 5.55
N MET A 174 -17.18 -7.42 4.37
CA MET A 174 -15.96 -6.86 3.76
C MET A 174 -16.05 -5.34 3.66
N ARG A 175 -17.13 -4.83 3.06
CA ARG A 175 -17.37 -3.37 2.94
C ARG A 175 -17.33 -2.66 4.29
N LYS A 176 -17.96 -3.24 5.32
CA LYS A 176 -17.99 -2.65 6.67
C LYS A 176 -16.61 -2.64 7.34
N LEU A 177 -15.83 -3.71 7.19
CA LEU A 177 -14.51 -3.83 7.84
C LEU A 177 -13.43 -2.99 7.15
N THR A 178 -13.46 -2.90 5.82
CA THR A 178 -12.43 -2.20 5.05
C THR A 178 -12.79 -0.74 4.79
N GLY A 179 -14.08 -0.44 4.65
CA GLY A 179 -14.57 0.83 4.11
C GLY A 179 -14.36 0.95 2.60
N ILE A 180 -14.00 -0.14 1.92
CA ILE A 180 -13.73 -0.20 0.48
C ILE A 180 -14.97 -0.78 -0.22
N ARG A 181 -15.31 -0.29 -1.42
CA ARG A 181 -16.45 -0.79 -2.20
C ARG A 181 -16.10 -2.06 -2.99
N PRO A 182 -17.08 -2.95 -3.27
CA PRO A 182 -16.85 -4.05 -4.19
C PRO A 182 -16.59 -3.52 -5.60
N GLY A 183 -15.66 -4.14 -6.32
CA GLY A 183 -15.43 -3.90 -7.74
C GLY A 183 -16.05 -4.99 -8.62
N ASN A 184 -16.09 -4.74 -9.93
CA ASN A 184 -16.52 -5.72 -10.93
C ASN A 184 -15.32 -6.21 -11.73
N PHE A 185 -15.28 -7.50 -12.06
CA PHE A 185 -14.28 -8.03 -12.98
C PHE A 185 -14.55 -7.58 -14.43
N PRO A 186 -13.52 -7.46 -15.28
CA PRO A 186 -12.10 -7.72 -15.02
C PRO A 186 -11.43 -6.64 -14.15
N LEU A 187 -10.35 -7.02 -13.46
CA LEU A 187 -9.50 -6.08 -12.73
C LEU A 187 -8.85 -5.12 -13.72
N HIS A 188 -9.23 -3.86 -13.71
CA HIS A 188 -8.47 -2.81 -14.38
C HIS A 188 -7.23 -2.52 -13.52
N ILE A 189 -6.05 -2.88 -14.02
CA ILE A 189 -4.75 -2.57 -13.40
C ILE A 189 -4.37 -1.19 -13.89
#